data_AF-A0A7M3ZRI0-F1
#
_entry.id   AF-A0A7M3ZRI0-F1
#
_cell.length_a   1.000
_cell.length_b   1.000
_cell.length_c   1.000
_cell.angle_alpha   90.00
_cell.angle_beta   90.00
_cell.angle_gamma   90.00
#
_symmetry.space_group_name_H-M   'P 1'
#
loop_
_entity.id
_entity.type
_entity.pdbx_description
1 polymer ?
#
loop_
_entity_poly.entity_id
_entity_poly.type
_entity_poly.pdbx_seq_one_letter_code
_entity_poly.pdbx_strand_id
1 'polypeptide(L)'
;MARAFRAGVEPKRKLRMPLRQRIWRPSRDLASLTSRAERVGQQMGPLTEVPALVRIENEHWIFERIEASTLHDLTHRLVLQTSDGEEVVGVTENLATALEVARCMAEQDQKVVLIQSL
;
A
#
# COMPACT_ATOMS: atom_id res chain seq x y z
N MET A 1 4.09 10.80 76.98
CA MET A 1 4.40 9.37 76.72
C MET A 1 5.20 9.27 75.44
N ALA A 2 6.43 8.75 75.47
CA ALA A 2 7.22 8.48 74.28
C ALA A 2 7.98 7.17 74.49
N ARG A 3 7.88 6.21 73.55
CA ARG A 3 8.59 4.94 73.66
C ARG A 3 9.18 4.49 72.32
N ALA A 4 10.47 4.16 72.43
CA ALA A 4 11.28 3.19 71.70
C ALA A 4 11.98 3.61 70.39
N PHE A 5 13.32 3.68 70.48
CA PHE A 5 14.23 3.24 69.42
C PHE A 5 14.97 1.97 69.90
N ARG A 6 14.77 0.82 69.26
CA ARG A 6 15.64 -0.39 69.33
C ARG A 6 15.34 -1.32 68.14
N ALA A 7 16.22 -1.78 67.27
CA ALA A 7 17.55 -1.40 66.81
C ALA A 7 17.71 -2.13 65.45
N GLY A 8 17.70 -1.40 64.34
CA GLY A 8 18.00 -1.95 63.01
C GLY A 8 19.50 -2.20 62.84
N VAL A 9 19.87 -3.07 61.87
CA VAL A 9 21.27 -3.27 61.44
C VAL A 9 21.93 -1.92 61.21
N GLU A 10 23.07 -1.70 61.84
CA GLU A 10 23.79 -0.43 61.80
C GLU A 10 24.01 0.01 60.33
N PRO A 11 23.41 1.15 59.91
CA PRO A 11 23.40 1.59 58.52
C PRO A 11 24.80 1.73 57.90
N LYS A 12 25.80 2.03 58.74
CA LYS A 12 27.21 2.21 58.36
C LYS A 12 27.88 0.93 57.82
N ARG A 13 27.27 -0.23 58.08
CA ARG A 13 27.77 -1.55 57.64
C ARG A 13 27.04 -2.09 56.41
N LYS A 14 26.12 -1.32 55.82
CA LYS A 14 25.38 -1.70 54.61
C LYS A 14 25.95 -0.99 53.37
N LEU A 15 26.64 -1.74 52.51
CA LEU A 15 27.07 -1.25 51.20
C LEU A 15 25.88 -1.31 50.22
N ARG A 16 25.30 -0.15 49.89
CA ARG A 16 24.28 -0.06 48.84
C ARG A 16 24.95 0.34 47.52
N MET A 17 25.09 -0.61 46.60
CA MET A 17 25.39 -0.29 45.20
C MET A 17 24.07 -0.19 44.44
N PRO A 18 23.60 1.02 44.07
CA PRO A 18 22.47 1.13 43.18
C PRO A 18 22.89 0.62 41.81
N LEU A 19 22.20 -0.38 41.28
CA LEU A 19 22.26 -0.69 39.85
C LEU A 19 21.80 0.59 39.12
N ARG A 20 22.73 1.28 38.47
CA ARG A 20 22.36 2.37 37.56
C ARG A 20 21.65 1.73 36.38
N GLN A 21 20.34 1.59 36.49
CA GLN A 21 19.49 1.33 35.33
C GLN A 21 19.70 2.51 34.39
N ARG A 22 20.47 2.29 33.31
CA ARG A 22 20.56 3.27 32.24
C ARG A 22 19.17 3.33 31.63
N ILE A 23 18.46 4.41 31.92
CA ILE A 23 17.19 4.71 31.28
C ILE A 23 17.53 5.03 29.83
N TRP A 24 17.31 4.06 28.94
CA TRP A 24 17.42 4.28 27.50
C TRP A 24 16.41 5.35 27.12
N ARG A 25 16.90 6.46 26.55
CA ARG A 25 16.06 7.58 26.13
C ARG A 25 16.11 7.63 24.61
N PRO A 26 15.20 6.94 23.89
CA PRO A 26 15.27 6.78 22.45
C PRO A 26 15.52 8.09 21.71
N SER A 27 14.81 9.15 22.10
CA SER A 27 14.93 10.48 21.49
C SER A 27 16.32 11.10 21.61
N ARG A 28 17.04 10.87 22.72
CA ARG A 28 18.39 11.40 22.93
C ARG A 28 19.46 10.45 22.41
N ASP A 29 19.32 9.17 22.69
CA ASP A 29 20.31 8.15 22.34
C ASP A 29 20.35 7.91 20.81
N LEU A 30 19.24 8.08 20.10
CA LEU A 30 19.16 7.93 18.64
C LEU A 30 19.33 9.24 17.86
N ALA A 31 19.41 10.41 18.51
CA ALA A 31 19.53 11.70 17.83
C ALA A 31 20.70 11.75 16.84
N SER A 32 21.83 11.13 17.18
CA SER A 32 23.01 11.05 16.29
C SER A 32 22.80 10.14 15.08
N LEU A 33 21.94 9.12 15.20
CA LEU A 33 21.59 8.21 14.11
C LEU A 33 20.60 8.89 13.18
N THR A 34 19.58 9.56 13.72
CA THR A 34 18.58 10.28 12.93
C THR A 34 19.21 11.42 12.14
N SER A 35 20.05 12.27 12.75
CA SER A 35 20.72 13.35 12.03
C SER A 35 21.67 12.86 10.92
N ARG A 36 22.27 11.68 11.09
CA ARG A 36 23.09 11.07 10.03
C ARG A 36 22.23 10.52 8.90
N ALA A 37 21.13 9.84 9.24
CA ALA A 37 20.19 9.33 8.24
C ALA A 37 19.60 10.46 7.40
N GLU A 38 19.24 11.60 8.02
CA GLU A 38 18.77 12.79 7.33
C GLU A 38 19.83 13.36 6.36
N ARG A 39 21.09 13.51 6.82
CA ARG A 39 22.18 14.00 5.96
C ARG A 39 22.44 13.07 4.78
N VAL A 40 22.44 11.76 5.01
CA VAL A 40 22.62 10.77 3.94
C VAL A 40 21.44 10.80 2.97
N GLY A 41 20.20 10.88 3.47
CA GLY A 41 19.00 10.99 2.65
C GLY A 41 19.02 12.23 1.74
N GLN A 42 19.50 13.37 2.24
CA GLN A 42 19.68 14.58 1.43
C GLN A 42 20.73 14.40 0.31
N GLN A 43 21.77 13.59 0.54
CA GLN A 43 22.81 13.30 -0.45
C GLN A 43 22.38 12.26 -1.49
N MET A 44 21.42 11.38 -1.16
CA MET A 44 20.99 10.29 -2.03
C MET A 44 20.13 10.73 -3.22
N GLY A 45 19.69 12.00 -3.26
CA GLY A 45 18.82 12.49 -4.32
C GLY A 45 17.40 11.91 -4.23
N PRO A 46 16.51 12.21 -5.20
CA PRO A 46 15.15 11.69 -5.19
C PRO A 46 15.15 10.17 -5.34
N LEU A 47 14.32 9.49 -4.53
CA LEU A 47 14.06 8.06 -4.68
C LEU A 47 13.49 7.81 -6.07
N THR A 48 14.32 7.28 -6.95
CA THR A 48 13.93 6.92 -8.31
C THR A 48 13.53 5.45 -8.30
N GLU A 49 12.32 5.15 -8.74
CA GLU A 49 11.90 3.75 -8.90
C GLU A 49 12.81 3.06 -9.90
N VAL A 50 13.41 1.94 -9.50
CA VAL A 50 14.15 1.08 -10.42
C VAL A 50 13.11 0.17 -11.09
N PRO A 51 12.87 0.29 -12.40
CA PRO A 51 11.90 -0.56 -13.07
C PRO A 51 12.39 -2.01 -13.02
N ALA A 52 11.52 -2.90 -12.54
CA ALA A 52 11.74 -4.34 -12.65
C ALA A 52 11.77 -4.69 -14.14
N LEU A 53 12.93 -5.10 -14.67
CA LEU A 53 13.09 -5.31 -16.11
C LEU A 53 12.16 -6.41 -16.67
N VAL A 54 11.77 -7.41 -15.86
CA VAL A 54 10.72 -8.39 -16.19
C VAL A 54 10.15 -8.98 -14.90
N ARG A 55 8.82 -9.01 -14.74
CA ARG A 55 8.12 -9.86 -13.75
C ARG A 55 6.86 -10.42 -14.41
N ILE A 56 6.80 -11.73 -14.65
CA ILE A 56 5.66 -12.39 -15.29
C ILE A 56 5.31 -13.65 -14.52
N GLU A 57 4.11 -13.67 -13.93
CA GLU A 57 3.37 -14.85 -13.45
C GLU A 57 2.08 -14.95 -14.29
N ASN A 58 1.67 -16.18 -14.65
CA ASN A 58 0.47 -16.55 -15.43
C ASN A 58 0.51 -16.26 -16.95
N GLU A 59 1.50 -16.86 -17.61
CA GLU A 59 1.49 -17.31 -19.02
C GLU A 59 0.29 -16.89 -19.90
N HIS A 60 0.61 -16.06 -20.91
CA HIS A 60 -0.08 -15.78 -22.20
C HIS A 60 -0.51 -14.31 -22.37
N TRP A 61 0.44 -13.48 -22.82
CA TRP A 61 0.10 -12.21 -23.46
C TRP A 61 -0.28 -12.52 -24.91
N ILE A 62 -1.56 -12.44 -25.25
CA ILE A 62 -2.01 -12.41 -26.64
C ILE A 62 -1.98 -10.93 -27.06
N PHE A 63 -0.96 -10.54 -27.81
CA PHE A 63 -0.92 -9.22 -28.46
C PHE A 63 -1.66 -9.34 -29.79
N GLU A 64 -2.92 -8.96 -29.82
CA GLU A 64 -3.65 -8.81 -31.08
C GLU A 64 -3.38 -7.42 -31.66
N ARG A 65 -2.90 -7.37 -32.90
CA ARG A 65 -2.71 -6.10 -33.62
C ARG A 65 -4.07 -5.62 -34.10
N ILE A 66 -4.60 -4.60 -33.46
CA ILE A 66 -5.78 -3.88 -33.91
C ILE A 66 -5.35 -2.70 -34.78
N GLU A 67 -6.09 -2.45 -35.87
CA GLU A 67 -5.87 -1.28 -36.70
C GLU A 67 -6.24 0.00 -35.94
N ALA A 68 -5.44 1.06 -36.10
CA ALA A 68 -5.68 2.33 -35.41
C ALA A 68 -7.05 2.96 -35.77
N SER A 69 -7.53 2.71 -36.99
CA SER A 69 -8.89 3.08 -37.45
C SER A 69 -9.97 2.47 -36.57
N THR A 70 -9.88 1.16 -36.31
CA THR A 70 -10.85 0.44 -35.48
C THR A 70 -10.91 0.99 -34.06
N LEU A 71 -9.78 1.40 -33.48
CA LEU A 71 -9.78 2.05 -32.16
C LEU A 71 -10.46 3.42 -32.17
N HIS A 72 -10.40 4.14 -33.29
CA HIS A 72 -11.05 5.46 -33.43
C HIS A 72 -12.57 5.36 -33.56
N ASP A 73 -13.05 4.25 -34.12
CA ASP A 73 -14.48 4.02 -34.36
C ASP A 73 -15.22 3.47 -33.11
N LEU A 74 -14.50 3.22 -32.02
CA LEU A 74 -15.09 2.81 -30.74
C LEU A 74 -15.80 3.97 -30.06
N THR A 75 -17.06 3.74 -29.65
CA THR A 75 -17.93 4.81 -29.14
C THR A 75 -18.53 4.53 -27.76
N HIS A 76 -18.69 3.26 -27.37
CA HIS A 76 -19.35 2.89 -26.11
C HIS A 76 -18.50 1.95 -25.28
N ARG A 77 -18.30 2.26 -24.00
CA ARG A 77 -17.64 1.37 -23.03
C ARG A 77 -18.65 0.64 -22.15
N LEU A 78 -18.32 -0.60 -21.79
CA LEU A 78 -19.07 -1.44 -20.88
C LEU A 78 -18.37 -1.44 -19.52
N VAL A 79 -19.07 -0.96 -18.49
CA VAL A 79 -18.54 -0.80 -17.13
C VAL A 79 -19.27 -1.72 -16.17
N LEU A 80 -18.53 -2.53 -15.43
CA LEU A 80 -19.03 -3.36 -14.35
C LEU A 80 -18.79 -2.65 -13.02
N GLN A 81 -19.80 -2.65 -12.15
CA GLN A 81 -19.64 -2.17 -10.78
C GLN A 81 -19.30 -3.35 -9.87
N THR A 82 -18.08 -3.39 -9.36
CA THR A 82 -17.60 -4.41 -8.42
C THR A 82 -17.48 -3.85 -7.01
N SER A 83 -17.13 -4.69 -6.03
CA SER A 83 -16.84 -4.23 -4.65
C SER A 83 -15.66 -3.28 -4.58
N ASP A 84 -14.74 -3.39 -5.54
CA ASP A 84 -13.44 -2.72 -5.54
C ASP A 84 -13.45 -1.46 -6.41
N GLY A 85 -14.53 -1.22 -7.16
CA GLY A 85 -14.75 -0.02 -7.95
C GLY A 85 -15.46 -0.27 -9.28
N GLU A 86 -15.26 0.67 -10.21
CA GLU A 86 -15.68 0.52 -11.59
C GLU A 86 -14.59 -0.20 -12.40
N GLU A 87 -14.97 -1.28 -13.07
CA GLU A 87 -14.10 -2.05 -13.95
C GLU A 87 -14.60 -1.96 -15.39
N VAL A 88 -13.75 -1.52 -16.31
CA VAL A 88 -14.10 -1.47 -17.74
C VAL A 88 -13.85 -2.84 -18.35
N VAL A 89 -14.92 -3.50 -18.79
CA VAL A 89 -14.87 -4.85 -19.37
C VAL A 89 -14.48 -4.82 -20.85
N GLY A 90 -14.94 -3.80 -21.57
CA GLY A 90 -14.67 -3.68 -23.00
C GLY A 90 -15.28 -2.43 -23.61
N VAL A 91 -15.03 -2.25 -24.90
CA VAL A 91 -15.51 -1.11 -25.69
C VAL A 91 -16.04 -1.63 -27.02
N THR A 92 -17.07 -0.98 -27.54
CA THR A 92 -17.83 -1.37 -28.73
C THR A 92 -17.98 -0.20 -29.70
N GLU A 93 -18.10 -0.52 -30.99
CA GLU A 93 -18.21 0.44 -32.09
C GLU A 93 -19.54 1.22 -32.09
N ASN A 94 -20.62 0.65 -31.56
CA ASN A 94 -21.94 1.28 -31.58
C ASN A 94 -22.83 0.76 -30.43
N LEU A 95 -23.94 1.46 -30.19
CA LEU A 95 -24.86 1.10 -29.10
C LEU A 95 -25.54 -0.26 -29.30
N ALA A 96 -25.81 -0.66 -30.55
CA ALA A 96 -26.49 -1.92 -30.84
C ALA A 96 -25.63 -3.12 -30.42
N THR A 97 -24.35 -3.11 -30.78
CA THR A 97 -23.36 -4.11 -30.34
C THR A 97 -23.16 -4.07 -28.84
N ALA A 98 -23.10 -2.89 -28.22
CA ALA A 98 -23.03 -2.75 -26.77
C ALA A 98 -24.20 -3.43 -26.05
N LEU A 99 -25.42 -3.26 -26.56
CA LEU A 99 -26.63 -3.86 -25.99
C LEU A 99 -26.66 -5.38 -26.16
N GLU A 100 -26.23 -5.90 -27.30
CA GLU A 100 -26.14 -7.34 -27.54
C GLU A 100 -25.14 -8.01 -26.59
N VAL A 101 -23.96 -7.40 -26.42
CA VAL A 101 -22.95 -7.88 -25.46
C VAL A 101 -23.47 -7.80 -24.04
N ALA A 102 -24.09 -6.69 -23.64
CA ALA A 102 -24.68 -6.55 -22.31
C ALA A 102 -25.78 -7.59 -22.03
N ARG A 103 -26.60 -7.91 -23.04
CA ARG A 103 -27.61 -8.96 -22.96
C ARG A 103 -26.96 -10.34 -22.78
N CYS A 104 -25.95 -10.65 -23.58
CA CYS A 104 -25.21 -11.91 -23.48
C CYS A 104 -24.58 -12.10 -22.10
N MET A 105 -23.93 -11.05 -21.57
CA MET A 105 -23.36 -11.04 -20.21
C MET A 105 -24.41 -11.23 -19.11
N ALA A 106 -25.60 -10.65 -19.28
CA ALA A 106 -26.69 -10.83 -18.33
C ALA A 106 -27.26 -12.27 -18.37
N GLU A 107 -27.41 -12.85 -19.56
CA GLU A 107 -27.97 -14.19 -19.75
C GLU A 107 -26.99 -15.31 -19.35
N GLN A 108 -25.71 -15.17 -19.71
CA GLN A 108 -24.70 -16.23 -19.54
C GLN A 108 -23.89 -16.08 -18.26
N ASP A 109 -23.43 -14.86 -17.95
CA ASP A 109 -22.54 -14.59 -16.82
C ASP A 109 -23.27 -14.06 -15.58
N GLN A 110 -24.59 -13.79 -15.69
CA GLN A 110 -25.40 -13.11 -14.67
C GLN A 110 -24.80 -11.76 -14.23
N LYS A 111 -24.09 -11.09 -15.14
CA LYS A 111 -23.46 -9.79 -14.91
C LYS A 111 -24.25 -8.68 -15.60
N VAL A 112 -24.54 -7.62 -14.86
CA VAL A 112 -25.17 -6.40 -15.40
C VAL A 112 -24.11 -5.34 -15.57
N VAL A 113 -24.05 -4.77 -16.77
CA VAL A 113 -23.08 -3.72 -17.13
C VAL A 113 -23.78 -2.40 -17.41
N LEU A 114 -23.08 -1.31 -17.10
CA LEU A 114 -23.45 0.04 -17.48
C LEU A 114 -22.81 0.37 -18.84
N ILE A 115 -23.62 0.82 -19.78
CA ILE A 115 -23.13 1.30 -21.09
C ILE A 115 -22.91 2.80 -20.99
N GLN A 116 -21.69 3.25 -21.23
CA GLN A 116 -21.33 4.67 -21.23
C GLN A 116 -20.74 5.06 -22.58
N SER A 117 -21.05 6.27 -23.07
CA SER A 117 -20.34 6.84 -24.21
C SER A 117 -18.90 7.19 -23.81
N LEU A 118 -17.96 7.06 -24.75
CA LEU A 118 -16.59 7.52 -24.58
C LEU A 118 -16.46 9.05 -24.63
#